data_AF-A0A6P0HVL1-F1
#
_entry.id   AF-A0A6P0HVL1-F1
#
_cell.length_a   1.000
_cell.length_b   1.000
_cell.length_c   1.000
_cell.angle_alpha   90.00
_cell.angle_beta   90.00
_cell.angle_gamma   90.00
#
_symmetry.space_group_name_H-M   'P 1'
#
loop_
_entity.id
_entity.type
_entity.pdbx_description
1 polymer ?
#
loop_
_entity_poly.entity_id
_entity_poly.type
_entity_poly.pdbx_seq_one_letter_code
_entity_poly.pdbx_strand_id
1 'polypeptide(L)' 'MADRFYPSSQICSNCGHQQKMPLHLRTYKCSECGFEADRDLFAEHSVGNAAINLKNYVYQ' A
#
# COMPACT_ATOMS: atom_id res chain seq x y z
N MET A 1 6.38 -15.98 -1.50
CA MET A 1 7.16 -15.16 -2.45
C MET A 1 6.17 -14.24 -3.15
N ALA A 2 6.32 -12.91 -3.04
CA ALA A 2 5.39 -11.98 -3.69
C ALA A 2 5.47 -12.09 -5.21
N ASP A 3 4.32 -12.32 -5.86
CA ASP A 3 4.23 -12.23 -7.31
C ASP A 3 4.70 -10.86 -7.78
N ARG A 4 5.49 -10.85 -8.85
CA ARG A 4 6.10 -9.63 -9.40
C ARG A 4 5.07 -8.58 -9.85
N PHE A 5 3.81 -8.99 -9.98
CA PHE A 5 2.67 -8.19 -10.39
C PHE A 5 1.66 -7.93 -9.26
N TYR A 6 1.99 -8.27 -8.00
CA TYR A 6 1.11 -7.98 -6.88
C TYR A 6 0.96 -6.46 -6.70
N PRO A 7 -0.27 -5.91 -6.80
CA PRO A 7 -0.49 -4.46 -6.84
C PRO A 7 -0.50 -3.85 -5.44
N SER A 8 0.55 -4.09 -4.65
CA SER A 8 0.65 -3.68 -3.24
C SER A 8 0.52 -2.17 -3.02
N SER A 9 0.98 -1.35 -3.98
CA SER A 9 0.86 0.12 -3.92
C SER A 9 -0.52 0.65 -4.31
N GLN A 10 -1.38 -0.20 -4.87
CA GLN A 10 -2.72 0.14 -5.33
C GLN A 10 -3.83 -0.39 -4.41
N ILE A 11 -3.51 -1.34 -3.54
CA ILE A 11 -4.45 -1.92 -2.58
C ILE A 11 -4.45 -1.09 -1.30
N CYS A 12 -5.61 -0.84 -0.71
CA CYS A 12 -5.72 -0.22 0.61
C CYS A 12 -5.37 -1.24 1.69
N SER A 13 -4.38 -0.95 2.53
CA SER A 13 -4.03 -1.83 3.64
C SER A 13 -5.10 -1.90 4.74
N ASN A 14 -6.02 -0.93 4.79
CA ASN A 14 -7.09 -0.87 5.80
C ASN A 14 -8.36 -1.62 5.38
N CYS A 15 -8.82 -1.44 4.13
CA CYS A 15 -10.09 -2.01 3.67
C CYS A 15 -9.95 -2.96 2.46
N GLY A 16 -8.76 -3.12 1.88
CA GLY A 16 -8.53 -3.96 0.71
C GLY A 16 -8.98 -3.35 -0.63
N HIS A 17 -9.56 -2.15 -0.64
CA HIS A 17 -9.97 -1.48 -1.88
C HIS A 17 -8.79 -1.23 -2.81
N GLN A 18 -8.91 -1.64 -4.07
CA GLN A 18 -7.90 -1.38 -5.09
C GLN A 18 -8.23 -0.12 -5.89
N GLN A 19 -7.29 0.81 -5.96
CA GLN A 19 -7.41 2.04 -6.74
C GLN A 19 -6.14 2.34 -7.54
N LYS A 20 -6.28 3.14 -8.61
CA LYS A 20 -5.13 3.54 -9.41
C LYS A 20 -4.24 4.50 -8.62
N MET A 21 -2.96 4.14 -8.51
CA MET A 21 -1.95 4.91 -7.79
C MET A 21 -0.80 5.28 -8.74
N PRO A 22 -0.83 6.47 -9.37
CA PRO A 22 0.26 6.95 -10.23
C PRO A 22 1.58 7.11 -9.47
N LEU A 23 2.71 6.88 -10.15
CA LEU A 23 4.06 6.97 -9.56
C LEU A 23 4.42 8.36 -9.01
N HIS A 24 3.74 9.43 -9.42
CA HIS A 24 3.96 10.77 -8.89
C HIS A 24 3.24 11.03 -7.55
N LEU A 25 2.21 10.24 -7.18
CA LEU A 25 1.51 10.39 -5.92
C LEU A 25 2.27 9.71 -4.79
N ARG A 26 2.89 10.49 -3.91
CA ARG A 26 3.64 9.97 -2.74
C ARG A 26 2.74 9.52 -1.60
N THR A 27 1.56 10.13 -1.45
CA THR A 27 0.60 9.83 -0.38
C THR A 27 -0.55 9.02 -0.93
N TYR A 28 -0.75 7.82 -0.40
CA TYR A 28 -1.91 6.99 -0.64
C TYR A 28 -3.10 7.51 0.17
N LYS A 29 -4.19 7.85 -0.50
CA LYS A 29 -5.47 8.21 0.12
C LYS A 29 -6.57 7.32 -0.42
N CYS A 30 -7.20 6.51 0.43
CA CYS A 30 -8.27 5.61 0.03
C CYS A 30 -9.58 6.38 -0.24
N SER A 31 -10.16 6.18 -1.42
CA SER A 31 -11.48 6.72 -1.77
C SER A 31 -12.64 6.08 -1.00
N GLU A 32 -12.50 4.83 -0.55
CA GLU A 32 -13.57 4.10 0.14
C GLU A 32 -13.60 4.37 1.64
N CYS A 33 -12.45 4.27 2.33
CA CYS A 33 -12.40 4.37 3.79
C CYS A 33 -11.67 5.63 4.29
N GLY A 34 -11.16 6.48 3.40
CA GLY A 34 -10.44 7.70 3.78
C GLY A 34 -9.04 7.48 4.38
N PHE A 35 -8.52 6.25 4.38
CA PHE A 35 -7.20 5.92 4.92
C PHE A 35 -6.10 6.69 4.18
N GLU A 36 -5.24 7.38 4.92
CA GLU A 36 -4.09 8.13 4.39
C GLU A 36 -2.78 7.57 4.93
N ALA A 37 -1.85 7.24 4.05
CA ALA A 37 -0.51 6.76 4.38
C ALA A 37 0.49 7.12 3.28
N ASP A 38 1.79 7.08 3.59
CA ASP A 38 2.80 7.17 2.54
C ASP A 38 2.75 5.92 1.64
N ARG A 39 2.96 6.08 0.33
CA ARG A 39 2.90 4.99 -0.64
C ARG A 39 4.07 4.03 -0.49
N ASP A 40 5.30 4.57 -0.38
CA ASP A 40 6.56 3.83 -0.57
C ASP A 40 7.52 3.91 0.63
N LEU A 41 7.29 4.79 1.60
CA LEU A 41 8.22 4.95 2.72
C LEU A 41 8.23 3.71 3.60
N PHE A 42 9.40 3.06 3.61
CA PHE A 42 9.86 2.20 4.68
C PHE A 42 11.04 2.91 5.34
N ALA A 43 10.77 3.92 6.15
CA ALA A 43 11.74 4.26 7.18
C ALA A 43 11.63 3.16 8.25
N GLU A 44 12.70 2.80 8.94
CA GLU A 44 12.72 1.81 10.03
C GLU A 44 11.60 2.04 11.07
N HIS A 45 11.06 3.26 11.14
CA HIS A 45 9.94 3.68 11.99
C HIS A 45 8.65 4.14 11.26
N SER A 46 8.58 4.14 9.93
CA SER A 46 7.38 4.54 9.17
C SER A 46 6.92 3.44 8.24
N VAL A 47 5.65 3.06 8.36
CA VAL A 47 5.06 1.95 7.61
C VAL A 47 4.15 2.53 6.51
N GLY A 48 4.58 2.45 5.25
CA GLY A 48 3.78 2.86 4.09
C GLY A 48 2.68 1.85 3.70
N ASN A 49 1.72 2.27 2.87
CA ASN A 49 0.63 1.42 2.40
C ASN A 49 1.14 0.18 1.64
N ALA A 50 2.07 0.35 0.69
CA ALA A 50 2.65 -0.79 -0.02
C ALA A 50 3.43 -1.72 0.92
N ALA A 51 4.05 -1.17 1.96
CA ALA A 51 4.76 -1.92 2.99
C ALA A 51 3.88 -2.89 3.74
N ILE A 52 2.73 -2.40 4.20
CA ILE A 52 1.76 -3.20 4.94
C ILE A 52 1.25 -4.32 4.03
N ASN A 53 0.89 -3.99 2.78
CA ASN A 53 0.37 -4.98 1.84
C ASN A 53 1.39 -6.07 1.49
N LEU A 54 2.68 -5.73 1.34
CA LEU A 54 3.74 -6.71 1.11
C LEU A 54 4.00 -7.56 2.34
N LYS A 55 4.00 -6.99 3.55
CA LYS A 55 4.10 -7.77 4.79
C LYS A 55 2.93 -8.73 4.92
N ASN A 56 1.69 -8.25 4.76
CA ASN A 56 0.49 -9.08 4.83
C ASN A 56 0.54 -10.23 3.82
N TYR A 57 1.05 -9.99 2.60
CA TYR A 57 1.21 -11.05 1.59
C TYR A 57 2.31 -12.06 1.94
N VAL A 58 3.44 -11.61 2.52
CA VAL A 58 4.58 -12.50 2.85
C VAL A 58 4.34 -13.31 4.13
N TYR A 59 3.52 -12.80 5.06
CA TYR A 59 3.15 -13.48 6.30
C TYR A 59 1.81 -14.24 6.22
N GLN A 60 1.24 -14.37 5.02
CA GLN A 60 0.21 -15.38 4.70
C GLN A 60 0.86 -16.73 4.41
#